data_AF-A0A6B3BSN0-F1
#
_entry.id   AF-A0A6B3BSN0-F1
#
_cell.length_a   1.000
_cell.length_b   1.000
_cell.length_c   1.000
_cell.angle_alpha   90.00
_cell.angle_beta   90.00
_cell.angle_gamma   90.00
#
_symmetry.space_group_name_H-M   'P 1'
#
loop_
_entity.id
_entity.type
_entity.pdbx_description
1 polymer ?
#
loop_
_entity_poly.entity_id
_entity_poly.type
_entity_poly.pdbx_seq_one_letter_code
_entity_poly.pdbx_strand_id
1 'polypeptide(L)'
;MTDFIRTGRLFRVAGFNPSHRYLLLRSEATLVDGTSTHVEVTIGHVRLMLLQPYYRNGLHIRRASPQEFAVLAERHGLEPADADYTWMLDPDGDSFVVGGNPNWREAEYALMGGRESLWTGPWPPDFPAESGGVF
;
A
#
# COMPACT_ATOMS: atom_id res chain seq x y z
N MET A 1 7.26 -7.42 13.47
CA MET A 1 6.96 -6.68 12.23
C MET A 1 5.57 -7.10 11.82
N THR A 2 4.66 -6.15 11.66
CA THR A 2 3.26 -6.44 11.36
C THR A 2 3.05 -6.30 9.86
N ASP A 3 2.90 -7.42 9.16
CA ASP A 3 2.57 -7.41 7.73
C ASP A 3 1.14 -6.88 7.52
N PHE A 4 0.93 -6.17 6.41
CA PHE A 4 -0.41 -5.84 5.95
C PHE A 4 -0.82 -6.82 4.87
N ILE A 5 -1.85 -7.62 5.15
CA ILE A 5 -2.37 -8.62 4.21
C ILE A 5 -3.87 -8.38 4.04
N ARG A 6 -4.28 -8.15 2.79
CA ARG A 6 -5.68 -8.15 2.36
C ARG A 6 -5.80 -8.96 1.10
N THR A 7 -6.39 -10.15 1.19
CA THR A 7 -6.60 -11.07 0.06
C THR A 7 -8.00 -10.93 -0.52
N GLY A 8 -8.20 -11.43 -1.74
CA GLY A 8 -9.53 -11.49 -2.37
C GLY A 8 -10.10 -10.13 -2.80
N ARG A 9 -9.23 -9.13 -2.96
CA ARG A 9 -9.62 -7.78 -3.35
C ARG A 9 -8.68 -7.24 -4.43
N LEU A 10 -9.21 -6.52 -5.40
CA LEU A 10 -8.38 -5.77 -6.35
C LEU A 10 -7.80 -4.52 -5.69
N PHE A 11 -6.48 -4.37 -5.77
CA PHE A 11 -5.78 -3.11 -5.51
C PHE A 11 -5.22 -2.52 -6.79
N ARG A 12 -5.19 -1.19 -6.88
CA ARG A 12 -4.55 -0.44 -7.96
C ARG A 12 -3.81 0.77 -7.42
N VAL A 13 -2.90 1.30 -8.23
CA VAL A 13 -2.34 2.64 -8.01
C VAL A 13 -3.44 3.67 -8.23
N ALA A 14 -3.83 4.38 -7.17
CA ALA A 14 -4.81 5.46 -7.25
C ALA A 14 -4.16 6.84 -7.31
N GLY A 15 -2.90 6.96 -6.89
CA GLY A 15 -2.15 8.20 -7.05
C GLY A 15 -0.66 8.02 -6.77
N PHE A 16 0.15 8.79 -7.50
CA PHE A 16 1.55 9.01 -7.17
C PHE A 16 1.85 10.51 -7.31
N ASN A 17 2.39 11.11 -6.25
CA ASN A 17 2.81 12.51 -6.27
C ASN A 17 4.35 12.57 -6.21
N PRO A 18 5.04 12.89 -7.33
CA PRO A 18 6.50 12.97 -7.34
C PRO A 18 7.06 14.07 -6.43
N SER A 19 6.36 15.20 -6.30
CA SER A 19 6.82 16.33 -5.49
C SER A 19 6.81 16.01 -4.00
N HIS A 20 5.79 15.27 -3.55
CA HIS A 20 5.66 14.81 -2.17
C HIS A 20 6.19 13.39 -1.94
N ARG A 21 6.70 12.74 -2.99
CA ARG A 21 7.22 11.36 -2.98
C ARG A 21 6.27 10.39 -2.29
N TYR A 22 5.03 10.37 -2.74
CA TYR A 22 3.94 9.68 -2.08
C TYR A 22 3.23 8.74 -3.04
N LEU A 23 3.01 7.50 -2.62
CA LEU A 23 2.25 6.47 -3.32
C LEU A 23 0.94 6.19 -2.57
N LEU A 24 -0.16 6.13 -3.30
CA LEU A 24 -1.47 5.69 -2.83
C LEU A 24 -1.92 4.46 -3.62
N LEU A 25 -2.09 3.35 -2.89
CA LEU A 25 -2.75 2.14 -3.37
C LEU A 25 -4.17 2.09 -2.80
N ARG A 26 -5.11 1.59 -3.61
CA ARG A 26 -6.53 1.64 -3.28
C ARG A 26 -7.26 0.37 -3.70
N SER A 27 -8.11 -0.13 -2.82
CA SER A 27 -9.13 -1.13 -3.10
C SER A 27 -10.52 -0.53 -2.87
N GLU A 28 -11.37 -0.59 -3.88
CA GLU A 28 -12.74 -0.07 -3.81
C GLU A 28 -13.67 -1.10 -3.14
N ALA A 29 -14.85 -0.62 -2.71
CA ALA A 29 -15.97 -1.48 -2.38
C ALA A 29 -16.67 -1.93 -3.68
N THR A 30 -16.13 -2.93 -4.37
CA THR A 30 -16.79 -3.48 -5.56
C THR A 30 -17.59 -4.73 -5.20
N LEU A 31 -18.73 -4.92 -5.90
CA LEU A 31 -19.52 -6.15 -5.79
C LEU A 31 -18.73 -7.39 -6.25
N VAL A 32 -17.77 -7.22 -7.16
CA VAL A 32 -16.91 -8.31 -7.65
C VAL A 32 -15.97 -8.81 -6.55
N ASP A 33 -15.47 -7.91 -5.71
CA ASP A 33 -14.59 -8.23 -4.57
C ASP A 33 -15.39 -8.63 -3.31
N GLY A 34 -16.73 -8.63 -3.36
CA GLY A 34 -17.60 -9.03 -2.26
C GLY A 34 -17.46 -8.19 -0.99
N THR A 35 -17.05 -6.92 -1.12
CA THR A 35 -16.71 -6.04 0.01
C THR A 35 -17.52 -4.74 0.01
N SER A 36 -17.90 -4.29 1.21
CA SER A 36 -18.57 -3.01 1.48
C SER A 36 -17.61 -1.88 1.89
N THR A 37 -16.36 -2.23 2.17
CA THR A 37 -15.35 -1.28 2.65
C THR A 37 -14.44 -0.84 1.52
N HIS A 38 -13.84 0.33 1.69
CA HIS A 38 -12.79 0.88 0.87
C HIS A 38 -11.49 0.83 1.67
N VAL A 39 -10.38 0.50 1.01
CA VAL A 39 -9.06 0.42 1.65
C VAL A 39 -8.08 1.33 0.93
N GLU A 40 -7.40 2.19 1.68
CA GLU A 40 -6.30 3.02 1.20
C GLU A 40 -5.01 2.67 1.93
N VAL A 41 -3.94 2.48 1.17
CA VAL A 41 -2.59 2.30 1.68
C VAL A 41 -1.71 3.39 1.13
N THR A 42 -0.91 3.99 2.00
CA THR A 42 -0.02 5.10 1.69
C THR A 42 1.41 4.75 2.04
N ILE A 43 2.33 5.13 1.16
CA ILE A 43 3.76 5.05 1.40
C ILE A 43 4.36 6.42 1.05
N GLY A 44 4.93 7.09 2.05
CA GLY A 44 5.63 8.37 1.89
C GLY A 44 7.12 8.17 1.61
N HIS A 45 7.82 9.26 1.27
CA HIS A 45 9.26 9.25 0.99
C HIS A 45 9.71 8.21 -0.04
N VAL A 46 8.86 7.92 -1.03
CA VAL A 46 9.15 6.96 -2.10
C VAL A 46 10.36 7.42 -2.91
N ARG A 47 11.40 6.59 -2.93
CA ARG A 47 12.63 6.79 -3.72
C ARG A 47 12.60 5.98 -5.01
N LEU A 48 12.18 4.73 -4.91
CA LEU A 48 12.12 3.79 -6.02
C LEU A 48 10.90 2.88 -5.85
N MET A 49 10.28 2.49 -6.96
CA MET A 49 9.18 1.55 -6.96
C MET A 49 9.13 0.77 -8.26
N LEU A 50 8.79 -0.52 -8.17
CA LEU A 50 8.36 -1.35 -9.28
C LEU A 50 6.97 -1.89 -8.94
N LEU A 51 5.97 -1.42 -9.66
CA LEU A 51 4.57 -1.70 -9.34
C LEU A 51 3.92 -2.57 -10.41
N GLN A 52 3.02 -3.44 -9.98
CA GLN A 52 2.05 -4.04 -10.89
C GLN A 52 0.97 -3.00 -11.23
N PRO A 53 0.40 -3.05 -12.44
CA PRO A 53 -0.72 -2.18 -12.78
C PRO A 53 -1.95 -2.47 -11.91
N TYR A 54 -2.14 -3.75 -11.53
CA TYR A 54 -3.21 -4.22 -10.66
C TYR A 54 -2.73 -5.38 -9.81
N TYR A 55 -3.06 -5.37 -8.53
CA TYR A 55 -2.89 -6.51 -7.63
C TYR A 55 -4.24 -7.20 -7.46
N ARG A 56 -4.51 -8.17 -8.33
CA ARG A 56 -5.86 -8.77 -8.47
C ARG A 56 -6.26 -9.65 -7.30
N ASN A 57 -5.29 -10.27 -6.63
CA ASN A 57 -5.52 -11.26 -5.58
C ASN A 57 -5.38 -10.68 -4.17
N GLY A 58 -5.26 -9.36 -4.06
CA GLY A 58 -4.97 -8.68 -2.81
C GLY A 58 -3.63 -7.97 -2.81
N LEU A 59 -3.33 -7.35 -1.68
CA LEU A 59 -2.08 -6.65 -1.43
C LEU A 59 -1.41 -7.27 -0.20
N HIS A 60 -0.12 -7.55 -0.33
CA HIS A 60 0.69 -8.09 0.75
C HIS A 60 1.89 -7.18 0.95
N ILE A 61 1.84 -6.36 1.99
CA ILE A 61 2.94 -5.45 2.33
C ILE A 61 3.71 -6.02 3.49
N ARG A 62 4.97 -6.33 3.23
CA ARG A 62 5.91 -6.81 4.22
C ARG A 62 7.30 -6.28 3.93
N ARG A 63 8.17 -6.34 4.93
CA ARG A 63 9.59 -6.03 4.74
C ARG A 63 10.19 -7.01 3.73
N ALA A 64 11.06 -6.52 2.85
CA ALA A 64 11.89 -7.40 2.03
C ALA A 64 12.80 -8.25 2.94
N SER A 65 12.85 -9.54 2.69
CA SER A 65 13.84 -10.41 3.34
C SER A 65 15.25 -10.02 2.88
N PRO A 66 16.30 -10.38 3.63
CA PRO A 66 17.68 -10.10 3.22
C PRO A 66 18.02 -10.64 1.82
N GLN A 67 17.48 -11.81 1.45
CA GLN A 67 17.71 -12.43 0.15
C GLN A 67 17.03 -11.64 -0.98
N GLU A 68 15.78 -11.24 -0.79
CA GLU A 68 15.07 -10.41 -1.77
C GLU A 68 15.73 -9.05 -1.91
N PHE A 69 16.10 -8.41 -0.80
CA PHE A 69 16.80 -7.14 -0.83
C PHE A 69 18.14 -7.23 -1.58
N ALA A 70 18.91 -8.30 -1.38
CA ALA A 70 20.18 -8.47 -2.11
C ALA A 70 19.98 -8.50 -3.64
N VAL A 71 18.95 -9.20 -4.11
CA VAL A 71 18.59 -9.24 -5.54
C VAL A 71 18.17 -7.86 -6.04
N LEU A 72 17.35 -7.14 -5.27
CA LEU A 72 16.91 -5.78 -5.62
C LEU A 72 18.08 -4.79 -5.61
N ALA A 73 18.99 -4.90 -4.65
CA ALA A 73 20.16 -4.04 -4.54
C ALA A 73 21.11 -4.21 -5.72
N GLU A 74 21.38 -5.45 -6.14
CA GLU A 74 22.18 -5.73 -7.34
C GLU A 74 21.50 -5.20 -8.61
N ARG A 75 20.20 -5.47 -8.78
CA ARG A 75 19.47 -5.12 -10.00
C ARG A 75 19.21 -3.62 -10.14
N HIS A 76 19.00 -2.92 -9.03
CA HIS A 76 18.52 -1.54 -9.01
C HIS A 76 19.48 -0.55 -8.34
N GLY A 77 20.65 -1.01 -7.88
CA GLY A 77 21.65 -0.15 -7.25
C GLY A 77 21.21 0.42 -5.90
N LEU A 78 20.50 -0.37 -5.09
CA LEU A 78 20.07 0.07 -3.75
C LEU A 78 21.24 0.10 -2.77
N GLU A 79 21.23 1.09 -1.89
CA GLU A 79 22.23 1.20 -0.83
C GLU A 79 21.85 0.30 0.35
N PRO A 80 22.78 -0.25 1.14
CA PRO A 80 22.46 -1.11 2.29
C PRO A 80 21.46 -0.48 3.28
N ALA A 81 21.45 0.84 3.41
CA ALA A 81 20.50 1.57 4.26
C ALA A 81 19.05 1.52 3.77
N ASP A 82 18.82 1.22 2.48
CA ASP A 82 17.47 1.06 1.91
C ASP A 82 16.81 -0.26 2.36
N ALA A 83 17.55 -1.23 2.93
CA ALA A 83 17.00 -2.51 3.38
C ALA A 83 15.87 -2.34 4.40
N ASP A 84 16.06 -1.45 5.37
CA ASP A 84 15.09 -1.11 6.42
C ASP A 84 13.92 -0.25 5.91
N TYR A 85 13.84 -0.02 4.60
CA TYR A 85 12.81 0.79 3.94
C TYR A 85 12.31 0.14 2.64
N THR A 86 12.70 -1.11 2.36
CA THR A 86 12.25 -1.85 1.18
C THR A 86 11.06 -2.74 1.54
N TRP A 87 9.95 -2.50 0.86
CA TRP A 87 8.67 -3.17 1.07
C TRP A 87 8.28 -3.97 -0.16
N MET A 88 8.02 -5.27 0.01
CA MET A 88 7.41 -6.11 -1.01
C MET A 88 5.90 -5.88 -0.99
N LEU A 89 5.25 -5.85 -2.16
CA LEU A 89 3.79 -5.62 -2.29
C LEU A 89 3.01 -6.86 -2.74
N ASP A 90 3.71 -7.88 -3.21
CA ASP A 90 3.18 -9.15 -3.71
C ASP A 90 3.95 -10.29 -3.02
N PRO A 91 3.28 -11.35 -2.51
CA PRO A 91 3.99 -12.50 -1.95
C PRO A 91 4.98 -13.16 -2.92
N ASP A 92 4.61 -13.26 -4.21
CA ASP A 92 5.31 -14.08 -5.21
C ASP A 92 5.91 -13.25 -6.36
N GLY A 93 5.72 -11.93 -6.32
CA GLY A 93 6.11 -11.03 -7.40
C GLY A 93 7.30 -10.12 -7.07
N ASP A 94 7.90 -9.56 -8.12
CA ASP A 94 9.00 -8.58 -8.01
C ASP A 94 8.50 -7.16 -7.66
N SER A 95 7.26 -6.99 -7.20
CA SER A 95 6.72 -5.67 -6.92
C SER A 95 7.21 -5.14 -5.57
N PHE A 96 7.87 -4.00 -5.58
CA PHE A 96 8.46 -3.40 -4.39
C PHE A 96 8.37 -1.87 -4.38
N VAL A 97 8.53 -1.31 -3.18
CA VAL A 97 8.67 0.13 -2.94
C VAL A 97 9.79 0.35 -1.93
N VAL A 98 10.68 1.29 -2.21
CA VAL A 98 11.64 1.84 -1.25
C VAL A 98 11.08 3.16 -0.73
N GLY A 99 10.71 3.19 0.55
CA GLY A 99 10.07 4.36 1.17
C GLY A 99 9.81 4.20 2.66
N GLY A 100 9.15 5.21 3.23
CA GLY A 100 8.77 5.22 4.64
C GLY A 100 7.77 4.12 5.00
N ASN A 101 7.42 4.04 6.28
CA ASN A 101 6.51 3.01 6.79
C ASN A 101 5.11 3.13 6.15
N PRO A 102 4.57 2.04 5.58
CA PRO A 102 3.23 2.01 5.04
C PRO A 102 2.19 2.30 6.13
N ASN A 103 1.22 3.15 5.80
CA ASN A 103 0.04 3.40 6.63
C ASN A 103 -1.21 3.03 5.86
N TRP A 104 -2.19 2.45 6.53
CA TRP A 104 -3.42 2.02 5.90
C TRP A 104 -4.66 2.48 6.68
N ARG A 105 -5.75 2.68 5.94
CA ARG A 105 -7.09 2.96 6.46
C ARG A 105 -8.11 2.12 5.70
N GLU A 106 -9.11 1.63 6.39
CA GLU A 106 -10.23 0.89 5.83
C GLU A 106 -11.53 1.43 6.43
N ALA A 107 -12.55 1.69 5.61
CA ALA A 107 -13.85 2.17 6.10
C ALA A 107 -14.98 1.93 5.09
N GLU A 108 -16.25 1.99 5.51
CA GLU A 108 -17.41 1.76 4.63
C GLU A 108 -17.57 2.80 3.50
N TYR A 109 -17.78 2.34 2.26
CA TYR A 109 -17.80 3.20 1.06
C TYR A 109 -19.05 4.07 0.93
N ALA A 110 -20.23 3.54 1.24
CA ALA A 110 -21.49 4.28 1.08
C ALA A 110 -21.56 5.57 1.93
N LEU A 111 -20.72 5.67 2.97
CA LEU A 111 -20.66 6.78 3.91
C LEU A 111 -19.55 7.79 3.57
N MET A 112 -18.75 7.53 2.54
CA MET A 112 -17.62 8.38 2.15
C MET A 112 -18.05 9.71 1.51
N GLY A 113 -19.31 9.87 1.10
CA GLY A 113 -19.78 11.09 0.42
C GLY A 113 -18.88 11.44 -0.77
N GLY A 114 -18.87 12.69 -1.25
CA GLY A 114 -17.98 13.12 -2.34
C GLY A 114 -16.47 13.12 -2.01
N ARG A 115 -15.98 12.39 -0.99
CA ARG A 115 -14.55 12.33 -0.64
C ARG A 115 -13.81 11.43 -1.64
N GLU A 116 -12.67 11.93 -2.10
CA GLU A 116 -11.77 11.18 -2.99
C GLU A 116 -10.79 10.27 -2.24
N SER A 117 -10.59 10.49 -0.94
CA SER A 117 -9.66 9.72 -0.09
C SER A 117 -10.07 9.66 1.40
N LEU A 118 -9.74 8.54 2.07
CA LEU A 118 -9.87 8.31 3.52
C LEU A 118 -8.95 9.21 4.36
N TRP A 119 -7.97 9.86 3.74
CA TRP A 119 -7.06 10.80 4.39
C TRP A 119 -7.56 12.25 4.36
N THR A 120 -8.62 12.53 3.61
CA THR A 120 -9.21 13.87 3.55
C THR A 120 -10.24 14.04 4.66
N GLY A 121 -10.09 15.02 5.55
CA GLY A 121 -11.04 15.35 6.62
C GLY A 121 -10.77 14.63 7.96
N PRO A 122 -11.68 14.75 8.96
CA PRO A 122 -11.46 14.21 10.30
C PRO A 122 -11.39 12.67 10.31
N TRP A 123 -10.58 12.13 11.23
CA TRP A 123 -10.40 10.70 11.50
C TRP A 123 -10.36 10.45 13.02
N PRO A 124 -11.03 9.39 13.55
CA PRO A 124 -11.86 8.42 12.82
C PRO A 124 -13.15 9.04 12.27
N PRO A 125 -13.73 8.47 11.21
CA PRO A 125 -15.03 8.89 10.69
C PRO A 125 -16.18 8.43 11.62
N ASP A 126 -17.39 8.94 11.38
CA ASP A 126 -18.61 8.58 12.15
C ASP A 126 -19.14 7.16 11.84
N PHE A 127 -18.38 6.37 11.10
CA PHE A 127 -18.75 5.04 10.61
C PHE A 127 -17.64 4.02 10.87
N PRO A 128 -17.94 2.71 10.78
CA PRO A 128 -16.95 1.68 11.05
C PRO A 128 -15.70 1.88 10.21
N ALA A 129 -14.57 1.98 10.90
CA ALA A 129 -13.28 2.23 10.29
C ALA A 129 -12.15 1.60 11.10
N GLU A 130 -11.14 1.15 10.38
CA GLU A 130 -9.90 0.61 10.92
C GLU A 130 -8.70 1.35 10.30
N SER A 131 -7.59 1.39 11.03
CA SER A 131 -6.34 1.97 10.54
C SER A 131 -5.15 1.35 11.23
N GLY A 132 -4.00 1.39 10.57
CA GLY A 132 -2.76 0.92 11.16
C GLY A 132 -1.53 1.33 10.35
N GLY A 133 -0.37 0.91 10.86
CA GLY A 133 0.92 1.06 10.20
C GLY A 133 1.66 -0.27 10.12
N VAL A 134 2.56 -0.37 9.16
CA VAL A 134 3.48 -1.50 8.95
C VAL A 134 4.88 -1.03 9.39
N PHE A 135 5.50 -1.76 10.32
CA PHE A 135 6.80 -1.42 10.94
C PHE A 135 7.73 -2.61 10.90
#